data_AF-A0A3S0FMI5-F1
#
_entry.id   AF-A0A3S0FMI5-F1
#
_cell.length_a   1.000
_cell.length_b   1.000
_cell.length_c   1.000
_cell.angle_alpha   90.00
_cell.angle_beta   90.00
_cell.angle_gamma   90.00
#
_symmetry.space_group_name_H-M   'P 1'
#
loop_
_entity.id
_entity.type
_entity.pdbx_description
1 polymer ?
#
loop_
_entity_poly.entity_id
_entity_poly.type
_entity_poly.pdbx_seq_one_letter_code
_entity_poly.pdbx_strand_id
1 'polypeptide(L)' 'MYVCVCQALTEKDVHSAVAQGCNSVRELKHKLGLGAECGRCLSCAKGMLQNGTTSIVGAGIQHPTCMTE' A
#
# COMPACT_ATOMS: atom_id res chain seq x y z
N MET A 1 -0.99 1.97 -15.33
CA MET A 1 -2.37 2.40 -15.08
C MET A 1 -2.41 3.31 -13.84
N TYR A 2 -3.53 4.01 -13.61
CA TYR A 2 -3.76 4.77 -12.38
C TYR A 2 -4.22 3.85 -11.24
N VAL A 3 -3.54 3.94 -10.10
CA VAL A 3 -3.88 3.22 -8.87
C VAL A 3 -4.77 4.07 -7.97
N CYS A 4 -4.51 5.38 -7.89
CA CYS A 4 -5.33 6.32 -7.13
C CYS A 4 -5.69 7.52 -7.99
N VAL A 5 -6.98 7.70 -8.27
CA VAL A 5 -7.47 8.85 -9.04
C VAL A 5 -7.48 10.15 -8.21
N CYS A 6 -7.76 10.05 -6.90
CA CYS A 6 -7.80 11.21 -6.00
C CYS A 6 -6.46 11.93 -5.89
N GLN A 7 -5.36 11.19 -5.98
CA GLN A 7 -4.00 11.71 -5.84
C GLN A 7 -3.20 11.57 -7.14
N ALA A 8 -3.88 11.24 -8.25
CA ALA A 8 -3.27 10.99 -9.57
C ALA A 8 -2.04 10.07 -9.53
N LEU A 9 -2.07 9.03 -8.68
CA LEU A 9 -0.95 8.09 -8.54
C LEU A 9 -1.07 6.94 -9.53
N THR A 10 0.06 6.60 -10.15
CA THR A 10 0.18 5.50 -11.09
C THR A 10 0.84 4.28 -10.46
N GLU A 11 0.77 3.15 -11.16
CA GLU A 11 1.47 1.92 -10.76
C GLU A 11 2.98 2.14 -10.63
N LYS A 12 3.56 3.03 -11.45
CA LYS A 12 4.98 3.37 -11.39
C LYS A 12 5.34 4.07 -10.08
N ASP A 13 4.47 4.93 -9.58
CA ASP A 13 4.67 5.63 -8.30
C ASP A 13 4.67 4.64 -7.14
N VAL A 14 3.74 3.68 -7.17
CA VAL A 14 3.67 2.61 -6.18
C VAL A 14 4.92 1.73 -6.24
N HIS A 15 5.33 1.26 -7.42
CA HIS A 15 6.57 0.49 -7.57
C HIS A 15 7.82 1.26 -7.16
N SER A 16 7.91 2.55 -7.47
CA SER A 16 9.01 3.41 -7.04
C SER A 16 9.08 3.50 -5.51
N ALA A 17 7.94 3.68 -4.84
CA ALA A 17 7.89 3.70 -3.38
C ALA A 17 8.28 2.35 -2.76
N VAL A 18 7.87 1.23 -3.37
CA VAL A 18 8.30 -0.12 -2.96
C VAL A 18 9.80 -0.31 -3.14
N ALA A 19 10.37 0.13 -4.28
CA ALA A 19 11.81 0.09 -4.53
C ALA A 19 12.61 0.97 -3.54
N GLN A 20 11.99 2.04 -3.02
CA GLN A 20 12.54 2.87 -1.95
C GLN A 20 12.42 2.24 -0.55
N GLY A 21 11.87 1.03 -0.43
CA GLY A 21 11.77 0.28 0.82
C GLY A 21 10.38 0.26 1.46
N CYS A 22 9.35 0.84 0.84
CA CYS A 22 7.99 0.75 1.39
C CYS A 22 7.48 -0.69 1.28
N ASN A 23 7.18 -1.30 2.43
CA ASN A 23 6.68 -2.68 2.51
C ASN A 23 5.24 -2.76 3.01
N SER A 24 4.65 -1.63 3.41
CA SER A 24 3.27 -1.58 3.90
C SER A 24 2.47 -0.46 3.27
N VAL A 25 1.14 -0.67 3.17
CA VAL A 25 0.18 0.35 2.70
C VAL A 25 0.25 1.61 3.57
N ARG A 26 0.59 1.47 4.87
CA ARG A 26 0.76 2.62 5.77
C ARG A 26 1.93 3.51 5.36
N GLU A 27 3.03 2.91 4.93
CA GLU A 27 4.18 3.65 4.40
C GLU A 27 3.86 4.28 3.05
N LEU A 28 3.20 3.53 2.15
CA LEU A 28 2.74 4.10 0.87
C LEU A 28 1.80 5.29 1.08
N LYS A 29 0.89 5.22 2.07
CA LYS A 29 0.01 6.34 2.42
C LYS A 29 0.80 7.54 2.95
N HIS A 30 1.82 7.31 3.77
CA HIS A 30 2.67 8.39 4.29
C HIS A 30 3.56 9.02 3.19
N LYS A 31 4.09 8.22 2.27
CA LYS A 31 4.99 8.65 1.20
C LYS A 31 4.26 9.27 0.00
N LEU A 32 3.14 8.67 -0.41
CA LEU A 32 2.43 9.01 -1.66
C LEU A 32 1.07 9.67 -1.41
N GLY A 33 0.56 9.71 -0.17
CA GLY A 33 -0.81 10.20 0.11
C GLY A 33 -1.92 9.24 -0.32
N LEU A 34 -1.58 8.01 -0.74
CA LEU A 34 -2.53 6.99 -1.16
C LEU A 34 -3.61 6.74 -0.09
N GLY A 35 -4.88 6.86 -0.48
CA GLY A 35 -6.01 6.56 0.41
C GLY A 35 -6.17 7.57 1.55
N ALA A 36 -5.69 8.81 1.36
CA ALA A 36 -5.99 9.94 2.24
C ALA A 36 -7.44 10.44 2.06
N GLU A 37 -8.01 10.32 0.87
CA GLU A 37 -9.37 10.80 0.56
C GLU A 37 -10.42 9.68 0.60
N CYS A 38 -10.63 8.94 -0.50
CA CYS A 38 -11.72 7.96 -0.59
C CYS A 38 -11.34 6.52 -0.20
N GLY A 39 -10.05 6.22 -0.06
CA GLY A 39 -9.54 4.90 0.34
C GLY A 39 -9.69 3.75 -0.67
N ARG A 40 -10.37 3.94 -1.80
CA ARG A 40 -10.67 2.86 -2.78
C ARG A 40 -9.43 2.18 -3.36
N CYS A 41 -8.33 2.92 -3.46
CA CYS A 41 -7.05 2.43 -3.98
C CYS A 41 -6.29 1.49 -3.03
N LEU A 42 -6.66 1.43 -1.74
CA LEU A 42 -5.90 0.71 -0.71
C LEU A 42 -5.81 -0.80 -0.99
N SER A 43 -6.91 -1.43 -1.41
CA SER A 43 -6.92 -2.87 -1.73
C SER A 43 -6.05 -3.19 -2.95
N CYS A 44 -6.07 -2.34 -3.99
CA CYS A 44 -5.18 -2.48 -5.14
C CYS A 44 -3.70 -2.31 -4.76
N ALA A 45 -3.37 -1.27 -4.00
CA ALA A 45 -2.00 -1.05 -3.54
C ALA A 45 -1.48 -2.19 -2.65
N LYS A 46 -2.33 -2.77 -1.81
CA LYS A 46 -2.00 -3.96 -1.01
C LYS A 46 -1.69 -5.18 -1.89
N GLY A 47 -2.49 -5.40 -2.93
CA GLY A 47 -2.23 -6.46 -3.92
C GLY A 47 -0.90 -6.26 -4.63
N MET A 48 -0.57 -5.03 -5.03
CA MET A 48 0.70 -4.70 -5.67
C MET A 48 1.91 -4.94 -4.76
N LEU A 49 1.78 -4.65 -3.46
CA LEU A 49 2.81 -5.00 -2.47
C LEU A 49 3.02 -6.51 -2.42
N GLN A 50 1.95 -7.30 -2.31
CA GLN A 50 2.02 -8.76 -2.21
C GLN A 50 2.57 -9.42 -3.48
N ASN A 51 2.24 -8.89 -4.66
CA ASN A 51 2.73 -9.39 -5.94
C ASN A 51 4.18 -8.94 -6.24
N GLY A 52 4.58 -7.75 -5.78
CA GLY A 52 5.94 -7.23 -5.97
C GLY A 52 6.99 -7.88 -5.06
N THR A 53 6.58 -8.45 -3.93
CA THR A 53 7.47 -9.10 -2.95
C THR A 53 7.52 -10.62 -3.14
N THR A 54 7.93 -11.11 -4.32
CA THR A 54 8.40 -12.50 -4.44
C THR A 54 9.85 -12.62 -3.95
N SER A 55 10.05 -12.37 -2.65
CA SER A 55 11.29 -12.68 -1.93
C SER A 55 11.04 -12.66 -0.43
N ILE A 56 10.76 -13.85 0.10
CA ILE A 56 11.15 -14.45 1.39
C ILE A 56 11.18 -13.67 2.72
N VAL A 57 10.77 -12.41 2.83
CA VAL A 57 10.79 -11.69 4.13
C VAL A 57 9.40 -11.31 4.60
N GLY A 58 9.09 -11.79 5.81
CA GLY A 58 7.77 -11.78 6.42
C GLY A 58 7.18 -10.40 6.62
N ALA A 59 5.93 -10.24 6.17
CA ALA A 59 5.04 -9.22 6.68
C ALA A 59 4.32 -9.80 7.90
N GLY A 60 4.88 -9.51 9.08
CA GLY A 60 4.27 -9.81 10.36
C GLY A 60 2.84 -9.27 10.47
N ILE A 61 1.96 -10.17 10.87
CA ILE A 61 0.74 -9.99 11.67
C ILE A 61 -0.05 -8.71 11.37
N GLN A 62 -1.03 -8.84 10.49
CA GLN A 62 -2.24 -8.02 10.57
C GLN A 62 -2.87 -8.28 11.94
N HIS A 63 -2.70 -7.30 12.83
CA HIS A 63 -3.30 -7.20 14.15
C HIS A 63 -4.76 -7.69 14.08
N PRO A 64 -5.11 -8.84 14.68
CA PRO A 64 -6.49 -9.24 14.79
C PRO A 64 -7.16 -8.30 15.80
N THR A 65 -8.31 -7.77 15.40
CA THR A 65 -9.38 -7.29 16.29
C THR A 65 -9.01 -6.23 17.32
N CYS A 66 -9.36 -4.98 17.00
CA CYS A 66 -9.99 -4.09 17.97
C CYS A 66 -11.14 -4.87 18.64
N MET A 67 -10.86 -5.47 19.80
CA MET A 67 -11.87 -5.97 20.71
C MET A 67 -12.44 -4.73 21.40
N THR A 68 -13.63 -4.35 20.93
CA THR A 68 -14.74 -3.72 21.64
C THR A 68 -14.50 -3.43 23.13
N GLU A 69 -14.48 -2.15 23.50
CA GLU A 69 -15.16 -1.59 24.69
C GLU A 69 -15.63 -0.16 24.37
#